data_AF-A0A2V7GG32-F1
#
_entry.id   AF-A0A2V7GG32-F1
#
_cell.length_a   1.000
_cell.length_b   1.000
_cell.length_c   1.000
_cell.angle_alpha   90.00
_cell.angle_beta   90.00
_cell.angle_gamma   90.00
#
_symmetry.space_group_name_H-M   'P 1'
#
loop_
_entity.id
_entity.type
_entity.pdbx_description
1 polymer ?
#
loop_
_entity_poly.entity_id
_entity_poly.type
_entity_poly.pdbx_seq_one_letter_code
_entity_poly.pdbx_strand_id
1 'polypeptide(L)'
;ITKDGVTVAKEIELKDNFEDMGAQMLKEVASKTSDIAGDGTTTATVLAQAIVREGLKNVTAGANPMGLKRGIDAAVDAVVEELKKMSK
;
A
#
# COMPACT_ATOMS: atom_id res chain seq x y z
N ILE A 1 25.33 1.72 6.71
CA ILE A 1 24.43 1.95 5.54
C ILE A 1 23.58 0.68 5.40
N THR A 2 22.28 0.75 5.68
CA THR A 2 21.36 -0.38 5.47
C THR A 2 20.67 -0.26 4.11
N LYS A 3 20.46 -1.38 3.43
CA LYS A 3 19.69 -1.46 2.16
C LYS A 3 18.36 -2.20 2.34
N ASP A 4 18.02 -2.53 3.59
CA ASP A 4 16.79 -3.25 3.92
C ASP A 4 15.62 -2.26 4.07
N GLY A 5 14.56 -2.49 3.29
CA GLY A 5 13.36 -1.66 3.29
C GLY A 5 12.61 -1.67 4.62
N VAL A 6 12.68 -2.77 5.40
CA VAL A 6 12.04 -2.85 6.72
C VAL A 6 12.73 -1.95 7.73
N THR A 7 14.07 -2.01 7.77
CA THR A 7 14.88 -1.15 8.63
C THR A 7 14.71 0.32 8.25
N VAL A 8 14.68 0.65 6.95
CA VAL A 8 14.46 2.03 6.50
C VAL A 8 13.06 2.53 6.90
N ALA A 9 12.01 1.74 6.70
CA ALA A 9 10.65 2.14 7.07
C ALA A 9 10.49 2.38 8.59
N LYS A 10 11.25 1.65 9.42
CA LYS A 10 11.25 1.80 10.89
C LYS A 10 11.76 3.17 11.37
N GLU A 11 12.70 3.76 10.64
CA GLU A 11 13.33 5.05 10.98
C GLU A 11 12.57 6.27 10.41
N ILE A 12 11.50 6.06 9.64
CA ILE A 12 10.69 7.16 9.09
C ILE A 12 9.75 7.70 10.16
N GLU A 13 9.94 8.98 10.48
CA GLU A 13 9.09 9.80 11.34
C GLU A 13 9.10 11.23 10.80
N LEU A 14 7.93 11.82 10.60
CA LEU A 14 7.78 13.15 10.01
C LEU A 14 7.44 14.19 11.09
N LYS A 15 7.90 15.42 10.90
CA LYS A 15 7.66 16.52 11.86
C LYS A 15 6.22 17.00 11.84
N ASP A 16 5.56 16.95 10.68
CA ASP A 16 4.16 17.30 10.55
C ASP A 16 3.28 16.12 10.96
N ASN A 17 2.33 16.36 11.84
CA ASN A 17 1.50 15.29 12.41
C ASN A 17 0.57 14.64 11.37
N PHE A 18 0.11 15.37 10.35
CA PHE A 18 -0.77 14.80 9.33
C PHE A 18 0.02 13.96 8.33
N GLU A 19 1.19 14.45 7.92
CA GLU A 19 2.10 13.68 7.08
C GLU A 19 2.60 12.44 7.80
N ASP A 20 2.99 12.56 9.08
CA ASP A 20 3.45 11.43 9.87
C ASP A 20 2.35 10.38 10.05
N MET A 21 1.11 10.80 10.32
CA MET A 21 -0.02 9.88 10.40
C MET A 21 -0.17 9.03 9.13
N GLY A 22 -0.05 9.63 7.95
CA GLY A 22 -0.07 8.90 6.68
C GLY A 22 1.13 7.97 6.50
N ALA A 23 2.32 8.40 6.90
CA ALA A 23 3.53 7.59 6.87
C ALA A 23 3.44 6.37 7.82
N GLN A 24 2.94 6.56 9.04
CA GLN A 24 2.74 5.48 10.00
C GLN A 24 1.69 4.46 9.51
N MET A 25 0.61 4.91 8.85
CA MET A 25 -0.37 4.00 8.25
C MET A 25 0.26 3.10 7.18
N LEU A 26 1.09 3.66 6.29
CA LEU A 26 1.79 2.87 5.26
C LEU A 26 2.83 1.92 5.88
N LYS A 27 3.53 2.37 6.91
CA LYS A 27 4.48 1.55 7.68
C LYS A 27 3.81 0.34 8.31
N GLU A 28 2.61 0.50 8.84
CA GLU A 28 1.84 -0.61 9.42
C GLU A 28 1.46 -1.65 8.35
N VAL A 29 1.06 -1.21 7.16
CA VAL A 29 0.75 -2.09 6.01
C VAL A 29 1.99 -2.87 5.57
N ALA A 30 3.13 -2.19 5.45
CA ALA A 30 4.40 -2.81 5.08
C ALA A 30 4.86 -3.84 6.13
N SER A 31 4.75 -3.51 7.43
CA SER A 31 5.10 -4.42 8.52
C SER A 31 4.27 -5.70 8.49
N LYS A 32 2.93 -5.58 8.39
CA LYS A 32 2.03 -6.74 8.34
C LYS A 32 2.33 -7.67 7.17
N THR A 33 2.73 -7.10 6.03
CA THR A 33 3.14 -7.90 4.86
C THR A 33 4.38 -8.73 5.20
N SER A 34 5.40 -8.10 5.81
CA SER A 34 6.60 -8.81 6.27
C SER A 34 6.31 -9.88 7.30
N ASP A 35 5.42 -9.59 8.26
CA ASP A 35 5.16 -10.46 9.41
C ASP A 35 4.48 -11.77 8.98
N ILE A 36 3.65 -11.72 7.92
CA ILE A 36 2.92 -12.89 7.41
C ILE A 36 3.70 -13.60 6.29
N ALA A 37 4.25 -12.84 5.34
CA ALA A 37 4.87 -13.40 4.13
C ALA A 37 6.40 -13.54 4.22
N GLY A 38 7.06 -12.86 5.17
CA GLY A 38 8.51 -12.85 5.34
C GLY A 38 9.29 -11.91 4.39
N ASP A 39 8.63 -11.36 3.37
CA ASP A 39 9.19 -10.42 2.37
C ASP A 39 8.05 -9.57 1.77
N GLY A 40 8.38 -8.61 0.90
CA GLY A 40 7.41 -7.84 0.10
C GLY A 40 7.09 -6.45 0.64
N THR A 41 7.80 -5.98 1.67
CA THR A 41 7.55 -4.68 2.32
C THR A 41 7.73 -3.49 1.37
N THR A 42 8.76 -3.54 0.50
CA THR A 42 8.98 -2.51 -0.52
C THR A 42 7.87 -2.52 -1.58
N THR A 43 7.48 -3.71 -2.03
CA THR A 43 6.40 -3.88 -3.02
C THR A 43 5.07 -3.36 -2.48
N ALA A 44 4.71 -3.71 -1.24
CA ALA A 44 3.50 -3.23 -0.59
C ALA A 44 3.49 -1.69 -0.48
N THR A 45 4.60 -1.08 -0.08
CA THR A 45 4.72 0.37 0.04
C THR A 45 4.53 1.08 -1.29
N VAL A 46 5.17 0.60 -2.37
CA VAL A 46 5.07 1.21 -3.70
C VAL A 46 3.67 1.05 -4.30
N LEU A 47 3.04 -0.11 -4.13
CA LEU A 47 1.67 -0.34 -4.58
C LEU A 47 0.68 0.56 -3.84
N ALA A 48 0.79 0.65 -2.51
CA ALA A 48 -0.06 1.51 -1.71
C ALA A 48 0.06 2.98 -2.11
N GLN A 49 1.29 3.47 -2.32
CA GLN A 49 1.54 4.82 -2.82
C GLN A 49 0.84 5.06 -4.17
N ALA A 50 0.99 4.13 -5.13
CA ALA A 50 0.39 4.25 -6.46
C ALA A 50 -1.15 4.29 -6.39
N ILE A 51 -1.76 3.40 -5.61
CA ILE A 51 -3.22 3.32 -5.43
C ILE A 51 -3.75 4.60 -4.79
N VAL A 52 -3.10 5.10 -3.73
CA VAL A 52 -3.53 6.35 -3.07
C VAL A 52 -3.42 7.53 -4.03
N ARG A 53 -2.31 7.65 -4.76
CA ARG A 53 -2.09 8.78 -5.69
C ARG A 53 -3.14 8.81 -6.79
N GLU A 54 -3.37 7.68 -7.48
CA GLU A 54 -4.36 7.60 -8.55
C GLU A 54 -5.79 7.68 -8.02
N GLY A 55 -6.07 7.12 -6.84
CA GLY A 55 -7.36 7.24 -6.15
C GLY A 55 -7.71 8.69 -5.86
N LEU A 56 -6.80 9.45 -5.24
CA LEU A 56 -7.00 10.87 -4.94
C LEU A 56 -7.21 11.71 -6.20
N LYS A 57 -6.49 11.41 -7.28
CA LYS A 57 -6.67 12.08 -8.57
C LYS A 57 -8.08 11.88 -9.12
N ASN A 58 -8.61 10.66 -9.06
CA ASN A 58 -9.98 10.36 -9.51
C ASN A 58 -11.04 10.97 -8.60
N VAL A 59 -10.84 10.96 -7.29
CA VAL A 59 -11.75 11.62 -6.32
C VAL A 59 -11.81 13.12 -6.59
N THR A 60 -10.67 13.75 -6.83
CA THR A 60 -10.59 15.19 -7.18
C THR A 60 -11.30 15.49 -8.49
N ALA A 61 -11.32 14.54 -9.43
CA ALA A 61 -12.08 14.64 -10.68
C ALA A 61 -13.60 14.39 -10.53
N GLY A 62 -14.08 14.17 -9.30
CA GLY A 62 -15.51 14.00 -9.00
C GLY A 62 -15.98 12.54 -8.91
N ALA A 63 -15.08 11.56 -8.99
CA ALA A 63 -15.45 10.16 -8.81
C ALA A 63 -15.84 9.87 -7.35
N ASN A 64 -16.83 8.99 -7.15
CA ASN A 64 -17.27 8.59 -5.81
C ASN A 64 -16.19 7.72 -5.12
N PRO A 65 -15.65 8.14 -3.96
CA PRO A 65 -14.61 7.38 -3.23
C PRO A 65 -15.05 5.96 -2.85
N MET A 66 -16.33 5.78 -2.47
CA MET A 66 -16.86 4.45 -2.13
C MET A 66 -16.98 3.56 -3.37
N GLY A 67 -17.28 4.14 -4.53
CA GLY A 67 -17.29 3.42 -5.80
C GLY A 67 -15.89 2.97 -6.20
N LEU A 68 -14.90 3.86 -6.07
CA LEU A 68 -13.49 3.54 -6.32
C LEU A 68 -13.00 2.42 -5.41
N LYS A 69 -13.28 2.51 -4.10
CA LYS A 69 -12.92 1.46 -3.15
C LYS A 69 -13.48 0.10 -3.58
N ARG A 70 -14.79 0.02 -3.85
CA ARG A 70 -15.44 -1.24 -4.27
C ARG A 70 -14.82 -1.80 -5.55
N GLY A 71 -14.47 -0.93 -6.50
CA GLY A 71 -13.80 -1.34 -7.74
C GLY A 71 -12.38 -1.85 -7.50
N ILE A 72 -11.62 -1.21 -6.61
CA ILE A 72 -10.29 -1.65 -6.19
C ILE A 72 -10.37 -3.02 -5.51
N ASP A 73 -11.29 -3.19 -4.56
CA ASP A 73 -11.48 -4.45 -3.84
C ASP A 73 -11.78 -5.60 -4.83
N ALA A 74 -12.72 -5.40 -5.76
CA ALA A 74 -13.05 -6.39 -6.79
C ALA A 74 -11.89 -6.69 -7.75
N ALA A 75 -11.09 -5.68 -8.11
CA ALA A 75 -9.92 -5.85 -8.95
C ALA A 75 -8.82 -6.65 -8.22
N VAL A 76 -8.61 -6.39 -6.93
CA VAL A 76 -7.65 -7.13 -6.10
C VAL A 76 -8.06 -8.60 -6.01
N ASP A 77 -9.35 -8.90 -5.76
CA ASP A 77 -9.84 -10.27 -5.71
C ASP A 77 -9.58 -11.02 -7.03
N ALA A 78 -9.88 -10.39 -8.17
CA ALA A 78 -9.64 -10.97 -9.49
C ALA A 78 -8.15 -11.21 -9.76
N VAL A 79 -7.28 -10.26 -9.39
CA VAL A 79 -5.82 -10.38 -9.54
C VAL A 79 -5.27 -11.50 -8.66
N VAL A 80 -5.73 -11.61 -7.41
CA VAL A 80 -5.30 -12.66 -6.48
C VAL A 80 -5.70 -14.04 -7.00
N GLU A 81 -6.92 -14.19 -7.51
CA GLU A 81 -7.36 -15.46 -8.11
C GLU A 81 -6.54 -15.83 -9.34
N GLU A 82 -6.18 -14.87 -10.18
CA GLU A 82 -5.31 -15.14 -11.33
C GLU A 82 -3.88 -15.48 -10.90
N LEU A 83 -3.32 -14.77 -9.92
CA LEU A 83 -2.00 -15.08 -9.36
C LEU A 83 -1.93 -16.50 -8.80
N LYS A 84 -2.98 -16.98 -8.13
CA LYS A 84 -3.06 -18.36 -7.66
C LYS A 84 -3.01 -19.38 -8.80
N LYS A 85 -3.66 -19.10 -9.94
CA LYS A 85 -3.60 -19.99 -11.13
C LYS A 85 -2.22 -19.99 -11.78
N MET A 86 -1.53 -18.85 -11.74
CA MET A 86 -0.17 -18.72 -12.26
C MET A 86 0.86 -19.37 -11.34
N SER A 87 0.58 -19.46 -10.04
CA SER A 87 1.40 -20.15 -9.06
C SER A 87 1.35 -21.66 -9.32
N LYS A 88 2.52 -22.26 -9.60
CA LYS A 88 2.68 -23.71 -9.73
C LYS A 88 2.60 -24.43 -8.39
#